data_AF-A0A512MF48-F1
#
_entry.id   AF-A0A512MF48-F1
#
_cell.length_a   1.000
_cell.length_b   1.000
_cell.length_c   1.000
_cell.angle_alpha   90.00
_cell.angle_beta   90.00
_cell.angle_gamma   90.00
#
_symmetry.space_group_name_H-M   'P 1'
#
loop_
_entity.id
_entity.type
_entity.pdbx_description
1 polymer ?
#
loop_
_entity_poly.entity_id
_entity_poly.type
_entity_poly.pdbx_seq_one_letter_code
_entity_poly.pdbx_strand_id
1 'polypeptide(L)'
;MPFEECFDLILQKAGAIRDPLECCFFLMVQMPYLQPFEDGNKRTSRLAANIPLIRGNMSPLSFVDMPVRDYTDGIIAIYELNRIELLRDVFAHAYERSAGRYAAIRDEIGEPEPLMVRYRQEIKDRIRDVVVHGLTKPDAAHYLRRWVTQNITARDREKFIEIVEERLLALNEGSIARVRVRPSEFEAWWPVWNGNVKA
;
A
#
# COMPACT_ATOMS: atom_id res chain seq x y z
N MET A 1 33.97 0.04 -13.02
CA MET A 1 32.69 -0.58 -13.42
C MET A 1 31.74 0.57 -13.74
N PRO A 2 31.13 0.59 -14.93
CA PRO A 2 30.04 1.51 -15.29
C PRO A 2 28.89 1.47 -14.27
N PHE A 3 28.15 2.57 -14.19
CA PHE A 3 27.02 2.71 -13.28
C PHE A 3 25.96 1.61 -13.49
N GLU A 4 25.61 1.33 -14.74
CA GLU A 4 24.62 0.33 -15.12
C GLU A 4 25.04 -1.07 -14.67
N GLU A 5 26.31 -1.43 -14.85
CA GLU A 5 26.86 -2.71 -14.40
C GLU A 5 26.84 -2.83 -12.87
N CYS A 6 27.16 -1.74 -12.14
CA CYS A 6 27.04 -1.72 -10.68
C CYS A 6 25.59 -1.90 -10.23
N PHE A 7 24.65 -1.25 -10.91
CA PHE A 7 23.22 -1.36 -10.61
C PHE A 7 22.71 -2.78 -10.85
N ASP A 8 23.02 -3.37 -12.00
CA ASP A 8 22.64 -4.74 -12.34
C ASP A 8 23.22 -5.74 -11.33
N LEU A 9 24.47 -5.52 -10.88
CA LEU A 9 25.08 -6.34 -9.85
C LEU A 9 24.36 -6.22 -8.49
N ILE A 10 23.92 -5.03 -8.11
CA ILE A 10 23.11 -4.82 -6.90
C ILE A 10 21.80 -5.58 -7.01
N LEU A 11 21.09 -5.46 -8.15
CA LEU A 11 19.82 -6.15 -8.37
C LEU A 11 19.99 -7.67 -8.36
N GLN A 12 21.04 -8.18 -9.00
CA GLN A 12 21.37 -9.62 -9.01
C GLN A 12 21.60 -10.14 -7.58
N LYS A 13 22.40 -9.42 -6.79
CA LYS A 13 22.67 -9.79 -5.39
C LYS A 13 21.41 -9.71 -4.53
N ALA A 14 20.63 -8.63 -4.66
CA ALA A 14 19.37 -8.47 -3.93
C ALA A 14 18.38 -9.61 -4.24
N GLY A 15 18.28 -10.02 -5.51
CA GLY A 15 17.43 -11.14 -5.93
C GLY A 15 17.90 -12.52 -5.44
N ALA A 16 19.18 -12.65 -5.06
CA ALA A 16 19.73 -13.89 -4.50
C ALA A 16 19.57 -13.99 -2.97
N ILE A 17 19.35 -12.87 -2.27
CA ILE A 17 19.15 -12.84 -0.82
C ILE A 17 17.73 -13.32 -0.49
N ARG A 18 17.62 -14.40 0.29
CA ARG A 18 16.34 -15.03 0.63
C ARG A 18 15.65 -14.40 1.82
N ASP A 19 16.42 -13.97 2.82
CA ASP A 19 15.87 -13.34 4.00
C ASP A 19 15.42 -11.90 3.69
N PRO A 20 14.13 -11.53 3.91
CA PRO A 20 13.65 -10.20 3.57
C PRO A 20 14.32 -9.07 4.35
N LEU A 21 14.74 -9.30 5.60
CA LEU A 21 15.42 -8.29 6.42
C LEU A 21 16.85 -8.06 5.96
N GLU A 22 17.57 -9.13 5.64
CA GLU A 22 18.90 -9.07 5.04
C GLU A 22 18.85 -8.36 3.68
N CYS A 23 17.86 -8.69 2.83
CA CYS A 23 17.69 -8.04 1.52
C CYS A 23 17.33 -6.55 1.69
N CYS A 24 16.46 -6.22 2.65
CA CYS A 24 16.12 -4.85 3.02
C CYS A 24 17.37 -4.06 3.44
N PHE A 25 18.16 -4.61 4.36
CA PHE A 25 19.40 -3.99 4.84
C PHE A 25 20.41 -3.82 3.71
N PHE A 26 20.60 -4.85 2.88
CA PHE A 26 21.48 -4.81 1.72
C PHE A 26 21.10 -3.67 0.76
N LEU A 27 19.82 -3.57 0.37
CA LEU A 27 19.35 -2.49 -0.51
C LEU A 27 19.48 -1.12 0.14
N MET A 28 19.19 -1.00 1.43
CA MET A 28 19.33 0.25 2.19
C MET A 28 20.76 0.77 2.16
N VAL A 29 21.76 -0.13 2.19
CA VAL A 29 23.19 0.22 2.13
C VAL A 29 23.66 0.53 0.70
N GLN A 30 23.33 -0.34 -0.26
CA GLN A 30 23.95 -0.29 -1.59
C GLN A 30 23.31 0.73 -2.53
N MET A 31 21.97 0.89 -2.46
CA MET A 31 21.25 1.82 -3.34
C MET A 31 21.67 3.29 -3.17
N PRO A 32 21.80 3.85 -1.95
CA PRO A 32 22.22 5.24 -1.78
C PRO A 32 23.73 5.41 -1.94
N TYR A 33 24.53 4.34 -1.91
CA TYR A 33 25.96 4.37 -2.21
C TYR A 33 26.20 4.55 -3.71
N LEU A 34 25.38 3.91 -4.55
CA LEU A 34 25.45 4.03 -6.00
C LEU A 34 25.16 5.46 -6.52
N GLN A 35 24.33 6.22 -5.79
CA GLN A 35 23.91 7.59 -6.15
C GLN A 35 23.44 7.79 -7.61
N PRO A 36 22.43 7.02 -8.07
CA PRO A 36 21.91 7.07 -9.45
C PRO A 36 21.31 8.41 -9.90
N PHE A 37 20.79 9.21 -8.97
CA PHE A 37 20.04 10.42 -9.28
C PHE A 37 20.75 11.67 -8.77
N GLU A 38 20.45 12.83 -9.36
CA GLU A 38 20.93 14.13 -8.87
C GLU A 38 20.34 14.46 -7.48
N ASP A 39 19.06 14.14 -7.24
CA ASP A 39 18.40 14.18 -5.93
C ASP A 39 17.46 12.97 -5.77
N GLY A 40 17.12 12.64 -4.52
CA GLY A 40 16.12 11.62 -4.19
C GLY A 40 16.69 10.26 -3.83
N ASN A 41 17.99 10.02 -4.00
CA ASN A 41 18.65 8.73 -3.72
C ASN A 41 18.27 8.13 -2.36
N LYS A 42 18.27 8.96 -1.30
CA LYS A 42 17.91 8.54 0.06
C LYS A 42 16.44 8.13 0.18
N ARG A 43 15.53 8.85 -0.49
CA ARG A 43 14.09 8.55 -0.51
C ARG A 43 13.83 7.27 -1.33
N THR A 44 14.41 7.17 -2.52
CA THR A 44 14.28 6.00 -3.39
C THR A 44 14.87 4.75 -2.75
N SER A 45 16.04 4.84 -2.11
CA SER A 45 16.64 3.74 -1.37
C SER A 45 15.71 3.21 -0.28
N ARG A 46 15.15 4.08 0.57
CA ARG A 46 14.24 3.64 1.64
C ARG A 46 12.96 2.99 1.11
N LEU A 47 12.43 3.46 -0.02
CA LEU A 47 11.29 2.82 -0.68
C LEU A 47 11.68 1.45 -1.26
N ALA A 48 12.81 1.37 -1.96
CA ALA A 48 13.32 0.14 -2.54
C ALA A 48 13.64 -0.92 -1.48
N ALA A 49 14.28 -0.53 -0.38
CA ALA A 49 14.59 -1.39 0.75
C ALA A 49 13.34 -2.01 1.37
N ASN A 50 12.18 -1.35 1.30
CA ASN A 50 10.92 -1.88 1.81
C ASN A 50 10.26 -2.93 0.89
N ILE A 51 10.63 -3.01 -0.39
CA ILE A 51 10.07 -3.97 -1.35
C ILE A 51 10.18 -5.42 -0.84
N PRO A 52 11.35 -5.93 -0.41
CA PRO A 52 11.45 -7.31 0.10
C PRO A 52 10.56 -7.56 1.32
N LEU A 53 10.46 -6.61 2.26
CA LEU A 53 9.59 -6.74 3.43
C LEU A 53 8.12 -6.87 3.03
N ILE A 54 7.65 -6.01 2.13
CA ILE A 54 6.27 -6.05 1.63
C ILE A 54 5.98 -7.36 0.89
N ARG A 55 6.90 -7.83 0.04
CA ARG A 55 6.77 -9.13 -0.65
C ARG A 55 6.75 -10.31 0.32
N GLY A 56 7.48 -10.20 1.43
CA GLY A 56 7.49 -11.16 2.53
C GLY A 56 6.32 -11.02 3.50
N ASN A 57 5.35 -10.14 3.25
CA ASN A 57 4.24 -9.83 4.16
C ASN A 57 4.70 -9.40 5.56
N MET A 58 5.83 -8.70 5.63
CA MET A 58 6.40 -8.13 6.84
C MET A 58 6.06 -6.65 6.96
N SER A 59 6.06 -6.14 8.20
CA SER A 59 5.81 -4.73 8.49
C SER A 59 6.84 -3.83 7.78
N PRO A 60 6.43 -2.79 7.06
CA PRO A 60 7.35 -1.85 6.44
C PRO A 60 8.25 -1.16 7.47
N LEU A 61 9.55 -1.04 7.15
CA LEU A 61 10.53 -0.28 7.91
C LEU A 61 10.24 1.23 7.83
N SER A 62 10.26 1.86 9.00
CA SER A 62 10.12 3.30 9.19
C SER A 62 11.18 3.84 10.14
N PHE A 63 11.56 5.11 9.96
CA PHE A 63 12.52 5.83 10.80
C PHE A 63 11.85 6.95 11.62
N VAL A 64 10.52 6.91 11.78
CA VAL A 64 9.70 8.01 12.34
C VAL A 64 10.11 8.46 13.75
N ASP A 65 10.84 7.65 14.51
CA ASP A 65 11.29 7.97 15.87
C ASP A 65 12.78 7.68 16.08
N MET A 66 13.57 7.74 15.01
CA MET A 66 14.99 7.43 15.02
C MET A 66 15.82 8.70 14.83
N PRO A 67 16.82 9.00 15.69
CA PRO A 67 17.66 10.18 15.54
C PRO A 67 18.39 10.19 14.19
N VAL A 68 18.18 11.21 13.37
CA VAL A 68 18.80 11.33 12.02
C VAL A 68 20.32 11.12 12.06
N ARG A 69 20.96 11.53 13.16
CA ARG A 69 22.39 11.37 13.39
C ARG A 69 22.83 9.90 13.40
N ASP A 70 22.12 9.01 14.08
CA ASP A 70 22.55 7.61 14.22
C ASP A 70 22.57 6.90 12.86
N TYR A 71 21.57 7.15 12.02
CA TYR A 71 21.56 6.67 10.63
C TYR A 71 22.68 7.30 9.80
N THR A 72 22.93 8.60 9.97
CA THR A 72 23.98 9.30 9.21
C THR A 72 25.36 8.78 9.56
N ASP A 73 25.66 8.62 10.86
CA ASP A 73 26.91 8.08 11.37
C ASP A 73 27.09 6.62 10.93
N GLY A 74 26.01 5.82 10.93
CA GLY A 74 26.02 4.46 10.40
C GLY A 74 26.35 4.37 8.92
N ILE A 75 25.79 5.27 8.10
CA ILE A 75 26.10 5.35 6.67
C ILE A 75 27.55 5.78 6.44
N ILE A 76 28.04 6.78 7.18
CA ILE A 76 29.44 7.23 7.10
C ILE A 76 30.41 6.10 7.48
N ALA A 77 30.11 5.33 8.53
CA ALA A 77 30.94 4.21 8.94
C ALA A 77 31.06 3.14 7.83
N ILE A 78 30.01 2.92 7.05
CA ILE A 78 30.08 2.04 5.88
C ILE A 78 30.94 2.67 4.80
N TYR A 79 30.70 3.94 4.47
CA TYR A 79 31.30 4.59 3.31
C TYR A 79 32.81 4.82 3.49
N GLU A 80 33.23 5.19 4.70
CA GLU A 80 34.60 5.58 4.99
C GLU A 80 35.42 4.44 5.62
N LEU A 81 34.79 3.57 6.40
CA LEU A 81 35.48 2.54 7.18
C LEU A 81 35.14 1.12 6.75
N ASN A 82 34.18 0.94 5.84
CA ASN A 82 33.65 -0.36 5.43
C ASN A 82 33.15 -1.20 6.62
N ARG A 83 32.58 -0.53 7.63
CA ARG A 83 32.06 -1.12 8.88
C ARG A 83 30.54 -1.00 8.93
N ILE A 84 29.84 -2.11 9.09
CA ILE A 84 28.38 -2.19 9.02
C ILE A 84 27.68 -2.16 10.38
N GLU A 85 28.42 -2.34 11.47
CA GLU A 85 27.85 -2.66 12.79
C GLU A 85 26.92 -1.56 13.30
N LEU A 86 27.32 -0.31 13.17
CA LEU A 86 26.51 0.82 13.62
C LEU A 86 25.18 0.90 12.86
N LEU A 87 25.21 0.81 11.53
CA LEU A 87 23.99 0.87 10.75
C LEU A 87 23.11 -0.37 10.93
N ARG A 88 23.72 -1.55 11.13
CA ARG A 88 23.00 -2.79 11.46
C ARG A 88 22.21 -2.63 12.76
N ASP A 89 22.83 -2.06 13.78
CA ASP A 89 22.18 -1.89 15.09
C ASP A 89 21.06 -0.83 15.01
N VAL A 90 21.29 0.26 14.28
CA VAL A 90 20.26 1.25 13.95
C VAL A 90 19.09 0.63 13.19
N PHE A 91 19.38 -0.21 12.19
CA PHE A 91 18.39 -0.93 11.41
C PHE A 91 17.54 -1.86 12.28
N ALA A 92 18.18 -2.69 13.11
CA ALA A 92 17.49 -3.63 13.98
C ALA A 92 16.54 -2.89 14.94
N HIS A 93 17.02 -1.81 15.57
CA HIS A 93 16.21 -0.99 16.46
C HIS A 93 15.03 -0.33 15.73
N ALA A 94 15.27 0.26 14.56
CA ALA A 94 14.22 0.89 13.75
C ALA A 94 13.17 -0.12 13.30
N TYR A 95 13.59 -1.33 12.92
CA TYR A 95 12.68 -2.39 12.50
C TYR A 95 11.84 -2.92 13.66
N GLU A 96 12.42 -3.14 14.84
CA GLU A 96 11.69 -3.55 16.05
C GLU A 96 10.56 -2.57 16.38
N ARG A 97 10.85 -1.26 16.37
CA ARG A 97 9.81 -0.23 16.61
C ARG A 97 8.76 -0.19 15.50
N SER A 98 9.19 -0.34 14.25
CA SER A 98 8.27 -0.38 13.11
C SER A 98 7.31 -1.57 13.24
N ALA A 99 7.83 -2.76 13.50
CA ALA A 99 7.03 -3.97 13.69
C ALA A 99 6.05 -3.82 14.87
N GLY A 100 6.51 -3.28 16.01
CA GLY A 100 5.65 -3.01 17.17
C GLY A 100 4.51 -2.04 16.86
N ARG A 101 4.79 -0.96 16.12
CA ARG A 101 3.76 0.01 15.69
C ARG A 101 2.71 -0.63 14.79
N TYR A 102 3.14 -1.42 13.80
CA TYR A 102 2.20 -2.10 12.91
C TYR A 102 1.39 -3.18 13.64
N ALA A 103 1.98 -3.86 14.63
CA ALA A 103 1.25 -4.80 15.49
C ALA A 103 0.15 -4.08 16.29
N ALA A 104 0.47 -2.95 16.92
CA ALA A 104 -0.50 -2.14 17.65
C ALA A 104 -1.66 -1.65 16.75
N ILE A 105 -1.33 -1.14 15.56
CA ILE A 105 -2.34 -0.69 14.57
C ILE A 105 -3.23 -1.85 14.12
N ARG A 106 -2.65 -3.04 13.88
CA ARG A 106 -3.42 -4.22 13.50
C ARG A 106 -4.40 -4.62 14.60
N ASP A 107 -3.96 -4.58 15.85
CA ASP A 107 -4.80 -4.94 16.99
C ASP A 107 -5.95 -3.93 17.21
N GLU A 108 -5.74 -2.65 16.88
CA GLU A 108 -6.79 -1.62 16.87
C GLU A 108 -7.81 -1.78 15.73
N ILE A 109 -7.35 -2.13 14.52
CA ILE A 109 -8.21 -2.26 13.32
C ILE A 109 -9.02 -3.56 13.33
N GLY A 110 -8.55 -4.58 14.05
CA GLY A 110 -9.16 -5.92 14.07
C GLY A 110 -8.89 -6.72 12.79
N GLU A 111 -9.44 -7.94 12.71
CA GLU A 111 -9.32 -8.74 11.49
C GLU A 111 -10.15 -8.14 10.35
N PRO A 112 -9.63 -8.14 9.11
CA PRO A 112 -10.40 -7.66 7.98
C PRO A 112 -11.65 -8.53 7.78
N GLU A 113 -12.80 -7.86 7.61
CA GLU A 113 -14.09 -8.50 7.31
C GLU A 113 -13.93 -9.59 6.21
N PRO A 114 -14.24 -10.88 6.48
CA PRO A 114 -13.93 -11.98 5.57
C PRO A 114 -14.52 -11.82 4.16
N LEU A 115 -15.71 -11.21 4.03
CA LEU A 115 -16.31 -10.90 2.73
C LEU A 115 -15.49 -9.89 1.92
N MET A 116 -14.82 -8.93 2.57
CA MET A 116 -13.96 -7.94 1.90
C MET A 116 -12.69 -8.58 1.33
N VAL A 117 -12.24 -9.68 1.92
CA VAL A 117 -11.10 -10.46 1.42
C VAL A 117 -11.58 -11.33 0.27
N ARG A 118 -12.69 -12.07 0.46
CA ARG A 118 -13.21 -13.04 -0.51
C ARG A 118 -13.74 -12.41 -1.79
N TYR A 119 -14.48 -11.31 -1.69
CA TYR A 119 -15.16 -10.65 -2.82
C TYR A 119 -14.59 -9.27 -3.13
N ARG A 120 -13.30 -9.06 -2.85
CA ARG A 120 -12.64 -7.76 -2.95
C ARG A 120 -12.85 -7.11 -4.32
N GLN A 121 -12.75 -7.89 -5.38
CA GLN A 121 -12.78 -7.38 -6.75
C GLN A 121 -14.22 -7.06 -7.16
N GLU A 122 -15.15 -7.95 -6.83
CA GLU A 122 -16.58 -7.82 -7.05
C GLU A 122 -17.13 -6.57 -6.35
N ILE A 123 -16.75 -6.34 -5.08
CA ILE A 123 -17.13 -5.14 -4.33
C ILE A 123 -16.65 -3.88 -5.06
N LYS A 124 -15.38 -3.83 -5.47
CA LYS A 124 -14.82 -2.69 -6.20
C LYS A 124 -15.56 -2.45 -7.51
N ASP A 125 -15.82 -3.51 -8.26
CA ASP A 125 -16.48 -3.41 -9.55
C ASP A 125 -17.95 -3.00 -9.40
N ARG A 126 -18.64 -3.44 -8.34
CA ARG A 126 -20.01 -3.00 -8.07
C ARG A 126 -20.09 -1.52 -7.72
N ILE A 127 -19.16 -1.03 -6.89
CA ILE A 127 -19.06 0.40 -6.57
C ILE A 127 -18.80 1.20 -7.86
N ARG A 128 -17.84 0.75 -8.68
CA ARG A 128 -17.53 1.40 -9.95
C ARG A 128 -18.73 1.45 -10.89
N ASP A 129 -19.43 0.33 -11.06
CA ASP A 129 -20.58 0.26 -11.96
C ASP A 129 -21.70 1.19 -11.53
N VAL A 130 -21.95 1.35 -10.22
CA VAL A 130 -22.94 2.31 -9.72
C VAL A 130 -22.58 3.74 -10.13
N VAL A 131 -21.30 4.12 -10.01
CA VAL A 131 -20.82 5.46 -10.38
C VAL A 131 -20.85 5.66 -11.89
N VAL A 132 -20.27 4.75 -12.66
CA VAL A 132 -20.12 4.89 -14.12
C VAL A 132 -21.49 4.85 -14.83
N HIS A 133 -22.44 4.05 -14.34
CA HIS A 133 -23.79 4.04 -14.90
C HIS A 133 -24.68 5.18 -14.40
N GLY A 134 -24.19 6.05 -13.51
CA GLY A 134 -24.98 7.17 -13.05
C GLY A 134 -26.17 6.77 -12.16
N LEU A 135 -26.10 5.65 -11.43
CA LEU A 135 -27.28 5.10 -10.75
C LEU A 135 -27.67 5.93 -9.53
N THR A 136 -28.98 6.12 -9.34
CA THR A 136 -29.56 6.66 -8.11
C THR A 136 -29.49 5.64 -6.96
N LYS A 137 -29.71 6.06 -5.72
CA LYS A 137 -29.75 5.13 -4.56
C LYS A 137 -30.76 3.98 -4.76
N PRO A 138 -32.02 4.22 -5.18
CA PRO A 138 -32.96 3.14 -5.47
C PRO A 138 -32.50 2.21 -6.60
N ASP A 139 -31.97 2.77 -7.70
CA ASP A 139 -31.52 1.97 -8.85
C ASP A 139 -30.32 1.10 -8.50
N ALA A 140 -29.37 1.64 -7.72
CA ALA A 140 -28.24 0.91 -7.20
C ALA A 140 -28.67 -0.27 -6.31
N ALA A 141 -29.62 -0.06 -5.40
CA ALA A 141 -30.13 -1.14 -4.55
C ALA A 141 -30.79 -2.27 -5.38
N HIS A 142 -31.62 -1.92 -6.38
CA HIS A 142 -32.23 -2.90 -7.27
C HIS A 142 -31.19 -3.66 -8.11
N TYR A 143 -30.22 -2.92 -8.65
CA TYR A 143 -29.10 -3.45 -9.41
C TYR A 143 -28.26 -4.45 -8.60
N LEU A 144 -27.87 -4.09 -7.38
CA LEU A 144 -27.08 -4.95 -6.49
C LEU A 144 -27.86 -6.21 -6.12
N ARG A 145 -29.14 -6.09 -5.74
CA ARG A 145 -30.01 -7.23 -5.42
C ARG A 145 -30.07 -8.23 -6.57
N ARG A 146 -30.27 -7.75 -7.80
CA ARG A 146 -30.29 -8.63 -8.98
C ARG A 146 -28.94 -9.33 -9.16
N TRP A 147 -27.84 -8.58 -9.08
CA TRP A 147 -26.51 -9.13 -9.33
C TRP A 147 -26.08 -10.19 -8.30
N VAL A 148 -26.33 -9.97 -7.01
CA VAL A 148 -25.92 -10.93 -5.96
C VAL A 148 -26.69 -12.25 -6.03
N THR A 149 -27.91 -12.28 -6.57
CA THR A 149 -28.65 -13.54 -6.75
C THR A 149 -27.96 -14.53 -7.68
N GLN A 150 -27.17 -14.02 -8.63
CA GLN A 150 -26.51 -14.82 -9.65
C GLN A 150 -25.05 -15.10 -9.31
N ASN A 151 -24.39 -14.22 -8.56
CA ASN A 151 -22.92 -14.22 -8.42
C ASN A 151 -22.42 -14.48 -6.99
N ILE A 152 -23.30 -14.43 -5.98
CA ILE A 152 -22.91 -14.54 -4.56
C ILE A 152 -23.69 -15.67 -3.87
N THR A 153 -23.01 -16.43 -3.01
CA THR A 153 -23.62 -17.49 -2.19
C THR A 153 -24.74 -16.92 -1.32
N ALA A 154 -25.85 -17.64 -1.16
CA ALA A 154 -27.04 -17.16 -0.45
C ALA A 154 -26.74 -16.59 0.96
N ARG A 155 -25.82 -17.22 1.70
CA ARG A 155 -25.34 -16.79 3.02
C ARG A 155 -24.70 -15.40 3.03
N ASP A 156 -24.08 -15.00 1.92
CA ASP A 156 -23.21 -13.81 1.85
C ASP A 156 -23.93 -12.59 1.24
N ARG A 157 -25.10 -12.78 0.61
CA ARG A 157 -25.76 -11.76 -0.24
C ARG A 157 -26.10 -10.48 0.50
N GLU A 158 -26.75 -10.62 1.65
CA GLU A 158 -27.22 -9.46 2.43
C GLU A 158 -26.03 -8.64 2.93
N LYS A 159 -25.04 -9.30 3.52
CA LYS A 159 -23.83 -8.64 4.01
C LYS A 159 -23.00 -8.02 2.86
N PHE A 160 -22.96 -8.65 1.69
CA PHE A 160 -22.30 -8.08 0.51
C PHE A 160 -22.98 -6.76 0.08
N ILE A 161 -24.31 -6.72 0.03
CA ILE A 161 -25.05 -5.51 -0.34
C ILE A 161 -24.75 -4.40 0.66
N GLU A 162 -24.89 -4.68 1.96
CA GLU A 162 -24.60 -3.74 3.05
C GLU A 162 -23.21 -3.11 2.90
N ILE A 163 -22.19 -3.95 2.68
CA ILE A 163 -20.80 -3.53 2.46
C ILE A 163 -20.66 -2.56 1.27
N VAL A 164 -21.31 -2.87 0.15
CA VAL A 164 -21.22 -2.04 -1.06
C VAL A 164 -21.94 -0.71 -0.85
N GLU A 165 -23.11 -0.72 -0.21
CA GLU A 165 -23.90 0.47 0.10
C GLU A 165 -23.17 1.40 1.07
N GLU A 166 -22.61 0.87 2.16
CA GLU A 166 -21.79 1.65 3.10
C GLU A 166 -20.61 2.33 2.41
N ARG A 167 -19.93 1.61 1.50
CA ARG A 167 -18.80 2.17 0.75
C ARG A 167 -19.22 3.22 -0.27
N LEU A 168 -20.39 3.08 -0.90
CA LEU A 168 -20.94 4.09 -1.79
C LEU A 168 -21.31 5.36 -1.02
N LEU A 169 -21.80 5.24 0.22
CA LEU A 169 -22.09 6.38 1.11
C LEU A 169 -20.81 7.07 1.59
N ALA A 170 -19.74 6.32 1.87
CA ALA A 170 -18.45 6.85 2.29
C ALA A 170 -17.55 7.33 1.14
N LEU A 171 -17.97 7.15 -0.12
CA LEU A 171 -17.17 7.48 -1.30
C LEU A 171 -16.94 8.99 -1.41
N ASN A 172 -15.71 9.37 -1.72
CA ASN A 172 -15.26 10.76 -1.85
C ASN A 172 -14.08 10.84 -2.82
N GLU A 173 -13.68 12.05 -3.21
CA GLU A 173 -12.57 12.30 -4.15
C GLU A 173 -11.26 11.59 -3.76
N GLY A 174 -10.97 11.43 -2.46
CA GLY A 174 -9.77 10.74 -1.98
C GLY A 174 -9.82 9.22 -2.09
N SER A 175 -10.99 8.62 -2.31
CA SER A 175 -11.19 7.17 -2.33
C SER A 175 -11.56 6.59 -3.71
N ILE A 176 -11.99 7.42 -4.68
CA ILE A 176 -12.39 6.97 -6.03
C ILE A 176 -11.30 6.20 -6.79
N ALA A 177 -10.03 6.55 -6.59
CA ALA A 177 -8.91 5.86 -7.24
C ALA A 177 -8.83 4.38 -6.83
N ARG A 178 -9.24 4.03 -5.59
CA ARG A 178 -9.19 2.65 -5.07
C ARG A 178 -10.20 1.71 -5.76
N VAL A 179 -11.26 2.29 -6.34
CA VAL A 179 -12.32 1.60 -7.08
C VAL A 179 -12.22 1.87 -8.59
N ARG A 180 -11.11 2.44 -9.07
CA ARG A 180 -10.83 2.71 -10.50
C ARG A 180 -11.88 3.62 -11.17
N VAL A 181 -12.43 4.57 -10.40
CA VAL A 181 -13.31 5.62 -10.89
C VAL A 181 -12.46 6.87 -11.19
N ARG A 182 -12.71 7.50 -12.34
CA ARG A 182 -12.07 8.77 -12.73
C ARG A 182 -12.74 9.95 -12.03
N PRO A 183 -12.01 11.04 -11.72
CA PRO A 183 -12.61 12.25 -11.14
C PRO A 183 -13.84 12.75 -11.91
N SER A 184 -13.76 12.80 -13.24
CA SER A 184 -14.88 13.23 -14.11
C SER A 184 -16.12 12.34 -14.02
N GLU A 185 -15.96 11.02 -13.82
CA GLU A 185 -17.08 10.08 -13.65
C GLU A 185 -17.77 10.32 -12.29
N PHE A 186 -16.98 10.56 -11.24
CA PHE A 186 -17.49 10.86 -9.92
C PHE A 186 -18.21 12.22 -9.87
N GLU A 187 -17.62 13.27 -10.45
CA GLU A 187 -18.23 14.61 -10.53
C GLU A 187 -19.58 14.59 -11.24
N ALA A 188 -19.72 13.79 -12.30
CA ALA A 188 -20.99 13.64 -13.02
C ALA A 188 -22.05 12.87 -12.21
N TRP A 189 -21.64 11.85 -11.45
CA TRP A 189 -22.55 10.99 -10.68
C TRP A 189 -22.95 11.59 -9.33
N TRP A 190 -22.05 12.30 -8.64
CA TRP A 190 -22.26 12.78 -7.28
C TRP A 190 -23.54 13.63 -7.08
N PRO A 191 -23.94 14.52 -8.02
CA PRO A 191 -25.22 15.21 -7.94
C PRO A 191 -26.42 14.27 -8.03
N VAL A 192 -26.36 13.24 -8.87
CA VAL A 192 -27.41 12.21 -9.03
C VAL A 192 -27.57 11.40 -7.75
N TRP A 193 -26.45 11.01 -7.14
CA TRP A 193 -26.45 10.24 -5.89
C TRP A 193 -27.05 11.00 -4.70
N ASN A 194 -26.82 12.32 -4.63
CA ASN A 194 -27.33 13.18 -3.57
C ASN A 194 -28.70 13.80 -3.87
N GLY A 195 -29.31 13.49 -5.02
CA GLY A 195 -30.61 14.06 -5.40
C GLY A 195 -30.56 15.54 -5.79
N ASN A 196 -29.37 16.07 -6.10
CA ASN A 196 -29.15 17.46 -6.51
C ASN A 196 -29.16 17.62 -8.04
N VAL A 197 -30.05 16.90 -8.73
CA VAL A 197 -30.24 17.13 -10.16
C VAL A 197 -31.13 18.37 -10.32
N LYS A 198 -30.53 19.49 -10.73
CA LYS A 198 -31.33 20.62 -11.24
C LYS A 198 -32.08 20.14 -12.48
N ALA A 199 -33.40 20.28 -12.43
CA ALA A 199 -34.28 20.16 -13.59
C ALA A 199 -33.88 21.13 -14.71
#